data_AF-A0A917Y004-F1
#
_entry.id   AF-A0A917Y004-F1
#
_cell.length_a   1.000
_cell.length_b   1.000
_cell.length_c   1.000
_cell.angle_alpha   90.00
_cell.angle_beta   90.00
_cell.angle_gamma   90.00
#
_symmetry.space_group_name_H-M   'P 1'
#
loop_
_entity.id
_entity.type
_entity.pdbx_description
1 polymer ?
#
loop_
_entity_poly.entity_id
_entity_poly.type
_entity_poly.pdbx_seq_one_letter_code
_entity_poly.pdbx_strand_id
1 'polypeptide(L)'
;MTPDRPAIPLAAFARLPRAYRDLHVVHSTVDVYGRAHWLLTERPPEPRRQKPYDAVVVTVQDGRPYETHLSALQAEFPKFDTLPDGGFVVADARSRARARTGLRRPRTP
;
A
#
# COMPACT_ATOMS: atom_id res chain seq x y z
N MET A 1 1.14 23.33 -30.68
CA MET A 1 -0.11 22.80 -30.12
C MET A 1 0.25 21.50 -29.41
N THR A 2 0.61 21.59 -28.13
CA THR A 2 0.95 20.42 -27.31
C THR A 2 -0.36 19.71 -27.00
N PRO A 3 -0.49 18.38 -27.18
CA PRO A 3 -1.70 17.71 -26.75
C PRO A 3 -1.81 17.92 -25.24
N ASP A 4 -2.95 18.48 -24.85
CA ASP A 4 -3.37 18.62 -23.46
C ASP A 4 -3.28 17.22 -22.84
N ARG A 5 -2.22 16.97 -22.06
CA ARG A 5 -2.02 15.68 -21.40
C ARG A 5 -3.21 15.54 -20.47
N PRO A 6 -4.09 14.53 -20.64
CA PRO A 6 -5.21 14.37 -19.73
C PRO A 6 -4.63 14.31 -18.32
N ALA A 7 -5.01 15.29 -17.49
CA ALA A 7 -4.64 15.28 -16.08
C ALA A 7 -5.31 14.05 -15.49
N ILE A 8 -4.56 12.95 -15.34
CA ILE A 8 -5.04 11.75 -14.67
C ILE A 8 -5.37 12.21 -13.26
N PRO A 9 -6.65 12.27 -12.87
CA PRO A 9 -6.98 12.68 -11.53
C PRO A 9 -6.38 11.61 -10.63
N LEU A 10 -5.45 12.00 -9.77
CA LEU A 10 -5.14 11.17 -8.60
C LEU A 10 -6.50 10.88 -7.97
N ALA A 11 -6.83 9.60 -7.78
CA ALA A 11 -8.10 9.19 -7.18
C ALA A 11 -8.14 9.72 -5.75
N ALA A 12 -8.52 10.99 -5.60
CA ALA A 12 -8.62 11.66 -4.33
C ALA A 12 -9.61 10.84 -3.52
N PHE A 13 -9.14 10.29 -2.40
CA PHE A 13 -9.91 9.40 -1.53
C PHE A 13 -10.18 7.99 -2.10
N ALA A 14 -9.26 7.39 -2.86
CA ALA A 14 -9.32 5.96 -3.15
C ALA A 14 -9.55 5.16 -1.84
N ARG A 15 -10.65 4.41 -1.80
CA ARG A 15 -11.03 3.60 -0.64
C ARG A 15 -10.78 2.14 -0.94
N LEU A 16 -10.24 1.43 0.05
CA LEU A 16 -10.19 -0.02 -0.02
C LEU A 16 -11.62 -0.56 -0.17
N PRO A 17 -11.91 -1.41 -1.18
CA PRO A 17 -13.24 -1.98 -1.35
C PRO A 17 -13.70 -2.73 -0.10
N ARG A 18 -14.98 -2.64 0.21
CA ARG A 18 -15.56 -3.20 1.45
C ARG A 18 -15.33 -4.70 1.61
N ALA A 19 -15.18 -5.43 0.51
CA ALA A 19 -14.88 -6.86 0.52
C ALA A 19 -13.58 -7.20 1.26
N TYR A 20 -12.64 -6.25 1.35
CA TYR A 20 -11.33 -6.44 1.97
C TYR A 20 -11.21 -5.81 3.37
N ARG A 21 -12.31 -5.33 3.94
CA ARG A 21 -12.29 -4.60 5.23
C ARG A 21 -11.79 -5.45 6.40
N ASP A 22 -11.94 -6.76 6.30
CA ASP A 22 -11.57 -7.72 7.34
C ASP A 22 -10.09 -8.12 7.23
N LEU A 23 -9.39 -7.65 6.19
CA LEU A 23 -7.94 -7.80 6.05
C LEU A 23 -7.20 -6.60 6.64
N HIS A 24 -5.98 -6.85 7.10
CA HIS A 24 -5.11 -5.82 7.64
C HIS A 24 -4.25 -5.19 6.55
N VAL A 25 -4.31 -3.86 6.45
CA VAL A 25 -3.44 -3.08 5.56
C VAL A 25 -2.01 -3.08 6.09
N VAL A 26 -1.10 -3.66 5.30
CA VAL A 26 0.35 -3.61 5.55
C VAL A 26 0.94 -2.34 4.96
N HIS A 27 0.58 -2.03 3.71
CA HIS A 27 1.05 -0.86 2.98
C HIS A 27 0.02 -0.46 1.91
N SER A 28 0.06 0.80 1.48
CA SER A 28 -0.73 1.29 0.34
C SER A 28 0.09 2.26 -0.50
N THR A 29 -0.14 2.28 -1.81
CA THR A 29 0.49 3.23 -2.73
C THR A 29 -0.44 3.56 -3.90
N VAL A 30 -0.11 4.60 -4.67
CA VAL A 30 -0.80 4.97 -5.91
C VAL A 30 0.26 5.02 -7.01
N ASP A 31 0.00 4.36 -8.13
CA ASP A 31 0.96 4.34 -9.24
C ASP A 31 0.86 5.58 -10.15
N VAL A 32 1.74 5.62 -11.14
CA VAL A 32 1.79 6.71 -12.14
C VAL A 32 0.54 6.81 -13.02
N TYR A 33 -0.29 5.75 -13.07
CA TYR A 33 -1.55 5.71 -13.80
C TYR A 33 -2.75 6.05 -12.91
N GLY A 34 -2.53 6.39 -11.64
CA GLY A 34 -3.58 6.73 -10.69
C GLY A 34 -4.30 5.52 -10.08
N ARG A 35 -3.81 4.29 -10.30
CA ARG A 35 -4.39 3.08 -9.72
C ARG A 35 -3.95 2.97 -8.25
N ALA A 36 -4.91 2.70 -7.38
CA ALA A 36 -4.65 2.53 -5.96
C ALA A 36 -4.32 1.08 -5.63
N HIS A 37 -3.29 0.85 -4.83
CA HIS A 37 -2.80 -0.48 -4.51
C HIS A 37 -2.71 -0.64 -2.99
N TRP A 38 -3.15 -1.79 -2.48
CA TRP A 38 -3.00 -2.18 -1.08
C TRP A 38 -2.32 -3.54 -0.98
N LEU A 39 -1.31 -3.63 -0.13
CA LEU A 39 -0.79 -4.90 0.36
C LEU A 39 -1.54 -5.26 1.65
N LEU A 40 -2.26 -6.37 1.62
CA LEU A 40 -3.14 -6.81 2.69
C LEU A 40 -2.73 -8.19 3.21
N THR A 41 -3.06 -8.46 4.47
CA THR A 41 -2.81 -9.75 5.12
C THR A 41 -3.95 -10.11 6.06
N GLU A 42 -4.24 -11.41 6.23
CA GLU A 42 -5.30 -11.87 7.15
C GLU A 42 -5.02 -11.59 8.62
N ARG A 43 -3.74 -11.47 8.99
CA ARG A 43 -3.31 -11.24 10.38
C ARG A 43 -2.71 -9.84 10.55
N PRO A 44 -2.77 -9.26 11.77
CA PRO A 44 -2.18 -7.95 12.03
C PRO A 44 -0.69 -7.86 11.63
N PRO A 45 -0.21 -6.69 11.15
CA PRO A 45 1.18 -6.44 10.81
C PRO A 45 2.01 -6.10 12.07
N GLU A 46 1.81 -6.85 13.16
CA GLU A 46 2.71 -6.84 14.31
C GLU A 46 4.12 -7.28 13.86
N PRO A 47 5.20 -7.01 14.63
CA PRO A 47 6.55 -7.43 14.26
C PRO A 47 6.55 -8.94 14.02
N ARG A 48 6.45 -9.31 12.74
CA ARG A 48 6.30 -10.71 12.34
C ARG A 48 7.66 -11.32 12.62
N ARG A 49 7.76 -12.07 13.71
CA ARG A 49 8.93 -12.92 13.96
C ARG A 49 9.10 -13.83 12.74
N GLN A 50 9.98 -13.48 11.80
CA GLN A 50 10.60 -14.23 10.70
C GLN A 50 9.81 -15.37 10.01
N LYS A 51 8.49 -15.48 10.19
CA LYS A 51 7.68 -16.53 9.60
C LYS A 51 7.16 -16.06 8.26
N PRO A 52 7.31 -16.87 7.20
CA PRO A 52 6.65 -16.61 5.95
C PRO A 52 5.15 -16.38 6.18
N TYR A 53 4.57 -15.43 5.45
CA TYR A 53 3.15 -15.14 5.53
C TYR A 53 2.57 -14.93 4.13
N ASP A 54 1.27 -15.20 4.03
CA ASP A 54 0.52 -14.95 2.81
C ASP A 54 -0.02 -13.52 2.83
N ALA A 55 -0.07 -12.91 1.65
CA ALA A 55 -0.56 -11.57 1.44
C ALA A 55 -1.36 -11.51 0.14
N VAL A 56 -2.24 -10.53 0.03
CA VAL A 56 -2.93 -10.21 -1.22
C VAL A 56 -2.66 -8.76 -1.57
N VAL A 57 -2.28 -8.52 -2.83
CA VAL A 57 -2.23 -7.19 -3.41
C VAL A 57 -3.57 -6.94 -4.06
N VAL A 58 -4.25 -5.89 -3.62
CA VAL A 58 -5.49 -5.40 -4.23
C VAL A 58 -5.17 -4.15 -4.99
N THR A 59 -5.33 -4.19 -6.31
CA THR A 59 -5.24 -3.04 -7.20
C THR A 59 -6.63 -2.59 -7.60
N VAL A 60 -6.95 -1.31 -7.44
CA VAL A 60 -8.22 -0.74 -7.89
C VAL A 60 -7.98 0.25 -9.02
N GLN A 61 -8.65 -0.01 -10.14
CA GLN A 61 -8.71 0.87 -11.30
C GLN A 61 -10.17 1.02 -11.72
N ASP A 62 -10.63 2.25 -11.92
CA ASP A 62 -12.02 2.54 -12.35
C ASP A 62 -13.09 1.84 -11.48
N GLY A 63 -12.82 1.74 -10.17
CA GLY A 63 -13.69 1.09 -9.19
C GLY A 63 -13.68 -0.44 -9.23
N ARG A 64 -12.87 -1.06 -10.09
CA ARG A 64 -12.75 -2.53 -10.20
C ARG A 64 -11.50 -3.02 -9.49
N PRO A 65 -11.63 -3.97 -8.53
CA PRO A 65 -10.49 -4.58 -7.87
C PRO A 65 -9.90 -5.72 -8.70
N TYR A 66 -8.58 -5.87 -8.62
CA TYR A 66 -7.79 -6.98 -9.12
C TYR A 66 -6.94 -7.53 -7.99
N GLU A 67 -6.90 -8.84 -7.83
CA GLU A 67 -6.17 -9.51 -6.76
C GLU A 67 -4.94 -10.23 -7.31
N THR A 68 -3.81 -10.01 -6.64
CA THR A 68 -2.61 -10.84 -6.81
C THR A 68 -2.26 -11.45 -5.46
N HIS A 69 -2.37 -12.78 -5.38
CA HIS A 69 -2.02 -13.52 -4.17
C HIS A 69 -0.51 -13.78 -4.13
N LEU A 70 0.07 -13.50 -2.97
CA LEU A 70 1.47 -13.74 -2.66
C LEU A 70 1.53 -14.73 -1.51
N SER A 71 2.28 -15.82 -1.68
CA SER A 71 2.48 -16.81 -0.63
C SER A 71 3.91 -16.77 -0.10
N ALA A 72 4.07 -17.14 1.17
CA ALA A 72 5.39 -17.31 1.80
C ALA A 72 6.32 -16.07 1.76
N LEU A 73 5.76 -14.87 1.89
CA LEU A 73 6.49 -13.61 1.96
C LEU A 73 7.31 -13.51 3.27
N GLN A 74 8.58 -13.13 3.19
CA GLN A 74 9.51 -13.10 4.33
C GLN A 74 9.93 -11.69 4.79
N ALA A 75 9.24 -10.64 4.33
CA ALA A 75 9.61 -9.26 4.69
C ALA A 75 9.15 -8.89 6.11
N GLU A 76 10.10 -8.58 7.00
CA GLU A 76 9.84 -8.15 8.38
C GLU A 76 9.31 -6.70 8.44
N PHE A 77 9.90 -5.81 7.63
CA PHE A 77 9.48 -4.43 7.45
C PHE A 77 9.11 -4.19 5.97
N PRO A 78 7.97 -4.73 5.52
CA PRO A 78 7.58 -4.68 4.12
C PRO A 78 7.40 -3.24 3.64
N LYS A 79 8.13 -2.91 2.57
CA LYS A 79 7.88 -1.78 1.68
C LYS A 79 7.25 -2.28 0.41
N PHE A 80 6.30 -1.53 -0.10
CA PHE A 80 5.53 -1.89 -1.27
C PHE A 80 5.47 -0.69 -2.21
N ASP A 81 5.86 -0.92 -3.47
CA ASP A 81 5.83 0.11 -4.50
C ASP A 81 5.48 -0.49 -5.87
N THR A 82 5.01 0.35 -6.78
CA THR A 82 4.55 -0.03 -8.12
C THR A 82 5.58 0.31 -9.18
N LEU A 83 5.70 -0.56 -10.18
CA LEU A 83 6.58 -0.37 -11.32
C LEU A 83 5.81 0.23 -12.52
N PRO A 84 6.49 0.96 -13.43
CA PRO A 84 5.83 1.58 -14.58
C PRO A 84 5.19 0.62 -15.59
N ASP A 85 5.60 -0.65 -15.58
CA ASP A 85 5.03 -1.73 -16.40
C ASP A 85 3.71 -2.28 -15.85
N GLY A 86 3.27 -1.75 -14.69
CA GLY A 86 2.07 -2.17 -14.00
C GLY A 86 2.27 -3.30 -13.00
N GLY A 87 3.51 -3.79 -12.85
CA GLY A 87 3.92 -4.69 -11.77
C GLY A 87 4.13 -3.95 -10.45
N PHE A 88 4.62 -4.68 -9.45
CA PHE A 88 4.93 -4.14 -8.13
C PHE A 88 6.11 -4.88 -7.52
N VAL A 89 6.72 -4.25 -6.51
CA VAL A 89 7.81 -4.83 -5.70
C VAL A 89 7.41 -4.81 -4.24
N VAL A 90 7.66 -5.93 -3.57
CA VAL A 90 7.67 -6.00 -2.10
C VAL A 90 9.11 -6.19 -1.66
N ALA A 91 9.64 -5.25 -0.89
CA ALA A 91 11.01 -5.27 -0.38
C ALA A 91 11.00 -5.27 1.14
N ASP A 92 12.04 -5.86 1.74
CA ASP A 92 12.26 -5.77 3.18
C ASP A 92 13.16 -4.57 3.51
N ALA A 93 12.68 -3.66 4.35
CA ALA A 93 13.47 -2.54 4.83
C ALA A 93 14.24 -2.92 6.10
N ARG A 94 15.35 -2.23 6.39
CA ARG A 94 16.09 -2.47 7.66
C ARG A 94 15.32 -2.00 8.90
N SER A 95 14.33 -1.12 8.72
CA SER A 95 13.47 -0.62 9.79
C SER A 95 12.21 0.01 9.22
N ARG A 96 11.13 -0.01 10.01
CA ARG A 96 9.93 0.75 9.72
C ARG A 96 10.24 2.23 9.93
N ALA A 97 10.09 3.06 8.89
CA ALA A 97 10.10 4.50 9.10
C ALA A 97 8.97 4.83 10.08
N ARG A 98 9.30 5.29 11.29
CA ARG A 98 8.31 5.88 12.19
C ARG A 98 7.72 7.06 11.42
N ALA A 99 6.44 7.00 11.08
CA ALA A 99 5.70 8.18 10.71
C ALA A 99 5.94 9.20 11.83
N ARG A 100 6.64 10.30 11.53
CA ARG A 100 6.94 11.33 12.52
C ARG A 100 5.66 12.08 12.80
N THR A 101 4.75 11.50 13.58
CA THR A 101 3.65 12.23 14.20
C THR A 101 4.21 13.00 15.40
N GLY A 102 5.06 13.98 15.09
CA GLY A 102 5.60 14.94 16.03
C GLY A 102 4.73 16.19 16.09
N LEU A 103 3.44 16.05 16.46
CA LEU A 103 2.73 17.21 17.00
C LEU A 103 3.12 17.33 18.47
N ARG A 104 4.29 17.94 18.73
CA ARG A 104 4.59 18.50 20.04
C ARG A 104 3.52 19.56 20.32
N ARG A 105 2.58 19.28 21.21
CA ARG A 105 1.75 20.33 21.80
C ARG A 105 2.68 21.29 22.56
N PRO A 106 2.57 22.61 22.38
CA PRO A 106 3.26 23.54 23.25
C PRO A 106 2.75 23.33 24.68
N ARG A 107 3.68 23.17 25.62
CA ARG A 107 3.38 23.37 27.05
C ARG A 107 3.30 24.86 27.25
N THR A 108 2.10 25.38 27.45
CA THR A 108 1.92 26.74 27.95
C THR A 108 2.23 26.72 29.46
N PRO A 109 2.96 27.72 29.99
CA PRO A 109 3.19 27.87 31.42
C PRO A 109 1.90 28.12 32.22
#